data_AF-A0A537HAB3-F1
#
_entry.id   AF-A0A537HAB3-F1
#
_cell.length_a   1.000
_cell.length_b   1.000
_cell.length_c   1.000
_cell.angle_alpha   90.00
_cell.angle_beta   90.00
_cell.angle_gamma   90.00
#
_symmetry.space_group_name_H-M   'P 1'
#
loop_
_entity.id
_entity.type
_entity.pdbx_description
1 polymer ?
#
loop_
_entity_poly.entity_id
_entity_poly.type
_entity_poly.pdbx_seq_one_letter_code
_entity_poly.pdbx_strand_id
1 'polypeptide(L)'
;DFSLLHLISKTPDIAPRPRPRGSELDKLGVLAASHSDEFMGEVANQFEDPIAYDEFLSELKATLVLTDWVNEFTEDQILETRKVEPGDLLRLVQGTEWLVFAAQELGRLFGHKDLLAPMEMLRVRVAKGVKQELVKLVGLEGVGRVRARMLYNSGLKSIDDIKEKSLTELTSIPTIGPSLAKRIKEQAGGLIKADEWEKAKSTKSTDAEQQQVVLTDYEDTE
;
A
#
# COMPACT_ATOMS: atom_id res chain seq x y z
N ASP A 1 9.81 -10.24 -2.89
CA ASP A 1 8.78 -9.89 -1.89
C ASP A 1 8.11 -11.10 -1.29
N PHE A 2 7.55 -12.00 -2.11
CA PHE A 2 6.77 -13.14 -1.62
C PHE A 2 7.52 -14.00 -0.59
N SER A 3 8.76 -14.41 -0.86
CA SER A 3 9.59 -15.16 0.11
C SER A 3 9.76 -14.44 1.46
N LEU A 4 9.98 -13.11 1.45
CA LEU A 4 10.14 -12.32 2.66
C LEU A 4 8.80 -12.19 3.40
N LEU A 5 7.71 -11.92 2.70
CA LEU A 5 6.37 -11.86 3.30
C LEU A 5 5.98 -13.21 3.93
N HIS A 6 6.33 -14.32 3.27
CA HIS A 6 6.11 -15.66 3.82
C HIS A 6 6.97 -15.93 5.06
N LEU A 7 8.27 -15.59 5.02
CA LEU A 7 9.15 -15.69 6.18
C LEU A 7 8.56 -14.93 7.38
N ILE A 8 8.08 -13.70 7.18
CA ILE A 8 7.42 -12.93 8.23
C ILE A 8 6.11 -13.59 8.69
N SER A 9 5.28 -14.07 7.76
CA SER A 9 4.01 -14.75 8.06
C SER A 9 4.17 -16.05 8.85
N LYS A 10 5.34 -16.69 8.73
CA LYS A 10 5.71 -17.88 9.49
C LYS A 10 6.04 -17.60 10.96
N THR A 11 6.47 -16.37 11.29
CA THR A 11 6.87 -16.03 12.66
C THR A 11 5.68 -16.16 13.64
N PRO A 12 5.92 -16.56 14.89
CA PRO A 12 4.85 -16.68 15.90
C PRO A 12 4.29 -15.31 16.32
N ASP A 13 5.02 -14.22 16.08
CA ASP A 13 4.66 -12.86 16.50
C ASP A 13 3.60 -12.21 15.59
N ILE A 14 3.36 -12.75 14.40
CA ILE A 14 2.34 -12.20 13.50
C ILE A 14 0.94 -12.64 13.92
N ALA A 15 0.08 -11.67 14.23
CA ALA A 15 -1.29 -11.94 14.66
C ALA A 15 -2.29 -10.86 14.19
N PRO A 16 -3.47 -11.25 13.68
CA PRO A 16 -3.98 -12.60 13.58
C PRO A 16 -3.50 -13.32 12.30
N ARG A 17 -3.23 -14.62 12.39
CA ARG A 17 -3.05 -15.45 11.18
C ARG A 17 -4.42 -15.91 10.67
N PRO A 18 -4.82 -15.51 9.45
CA PRO A 18 -6.13 -15.85 8.90
C PRO A 18 -6.17 -17.34 8.59
N ARG A 19 -7.11 -18.05 9.21
CA ARG A 19 -7.37 -19.46 8.90
C ARG A 19 -7.97 -19.58 7.49
N PRO A 20 -7.46 -20.47 6.65
CA PRO A 20 -8.13 -20.85 5.41
C PRO A 20 -9.51 -21.45 5.69
N ARG A 21 -10.51 -21.08 4.89
CA ARG A 21 -11.80 -21.77 4.84
C ARG A 21 -11.65 -23.04 4.02
N GLY A 22 -12.52 -24.03 4.24
CA GLY A 22 -12.48 -25.29 3.49
C GLY A 22 -12.50 -25.10 1.96
N SER A 23 -13.22 -24.08 1.47
CA SER A 23 -13.26 -23.73 0.04
C SER A 23 -11.99 -23.07 -0.52
N GLU A 24 -11.03 -22.72 0.33
CA GLU A 24 -9.76 -22.10 -0.05
C GLU A 24 -8.61 -23.13 -0.11
N LEU A 25 -8.75 -24.29 0.53
CA LEU A 25 -7.67 -25.27 0.73
C LEU A 25 -7.05 -25.74 -0.60
N ASP A 26 -7.88 -26.19 -1.54
CA ASP A 26 -7.38 -26.69 -2.83
C ASP A 26 -6.60 -25.62 -3.61
N LYS A 27 -7.11 -24.38 -3.60
CA LYS A 27 -6.46 -23.25 -4.28
C LYS A 27 -5.13 -22.90 -3.63
N LEU A 28 -5.08 -22.91 -2.29
CA LEU A 28 -3.85 -22.65 -1.55
C LEU A 28 -2.83 -23.77 -1.76
N GLY A 29 -3.25 -25.04 -1.82
CA GLY A 29 -2.36 -26.16 -2.12
C GLY A 29 -1.74 -26.06 -3.52
N VAL A 30 -2.52 -25.68 -4.54
CA VAL A 30 -1.99 -25.42 -5.89
C VAL A 30 -0.99 -24.26 -5.89
N LEU A 31 -1.28 -23.18 -5.18
CA LEU A 31 -0.37 -22.05 -5.04
C LEU A 31 0.92 -22.41 -4.28
N ALA A 32 0.81 -23.24 -3.25
CA ALA A 32 1.98 -23.73 -2.53
C ALA A 32 2.92 -24.52 -3.46
N ALA A 33 2.36 -25.39 -4.31
CA ALA A 33 3.16 -26.09 -5.30
C ALA A 33 3.84 -25.13 -6.30
N SER A 34 3.12 -24.11 -6.80
CA SER A 34 3.66 -23.17 -7.79
C SER A 34 4.73 -22.22 -7.25
N HIS A 35 4.73 -21.96 -5.94
CA HIS A 35 5.69 -21.08 -5.26
C HIS A 35 6.71 -21.86 -4.41
N SER A 36 6.84 -23.17 -4.63
CA SER A 36 7.67 -24.06 -3.80
C SER A 36 9.13 -23.61 -3.70
N ASP A 37 9.72 -23.07 -4.78
CA ASP A 37 11.10 -22.56 -4.81
C ASP A 37 11.29 -21.25 -4.03
N GLU A 38 10.21 -20.57 -3.64
CA GLU A 38 10.26 -19.28 -2.95
C GLU A 38 10.19 -19.38 -1.43
N PHE A 39 9.89 -20.56 -0.88
CA PHE A 39 9.75 -20.74 0.57
C PHE A 39 11.11 -20.91 1.25
N MET A 40 11.32 -20.15 2.33
CA MET A 40 12.52 -20.25 3.16
C MET A 40 12.35 -21.34 4.23
N GLY A 41 12.36 -22.60 3.81
CA GLY A 41 12.24 -23.76 4.68
C GLY A 41 11.48 -24.93 4.04
N GLU A 42 11.45 -26.06 4.73
CA GLU A 42 10.66 -27.21 4.29
C GLU A 42 9.16 -26.92 4.44
N VAL A 43 8.40 -27.24 3.38
CA VAL A 43 6.95 -27.19 3.41
C VAL A 43 6.45 -28.49 4.04
N ALA A 44 5.58 -28.38 5.04
CA ALA A 44 4.99 -29.55 5.69
C ALA A 44 4.22 -30.41 4.66
N ASN A 45 4.32 -31.73 4.78
CA ASN A 45 3.55 -32.65 3.95
C ASN A 45 2.20 -32.92 4.62
N GLN A 46 1.10 -32.67 3.89
CA GLN A 46 -0.27 -32.87 4.39
C GLN A 46 -0.57 -34.28 4.89
N PHE A 47 0.13 -35.31 4.38
CA PHE A 47 -0.08 -36.70 4.77
C PHE A 47 0.77 -37.12 5.97
N GLU A 48 1.89 -36.43 6.22
CA GLU A 48 2.80 -36.72 7.32
C GLU A 48 2.42 -35.92 8.57
N ASP A 49 2.15 -34.63 8.40
CA ASP A 49 1.72 -33.73 9.47
C ASP A 49 0.61 -32.77 8.97
N PRO A 50 -0.66 -33.21 9.08
CA PRO A 50 -1.80 -32.39 8.68
C PRO A 50 -1.92 -31.07 9.45
N ILE A 51 -1.47 -31.04 10.72
CA ILE A 51 -1.58 -29.86 11.58
C ILE A 51 -0.57 -28.81 11.14
N ALA A 52 0.69 -29.20 10.94
CA ALA A 52 1.72 -28.30 10.44
C ALA A 52 1.39 -27.80 9.02
N TYR A 53 0.76 -28.64 8.19
CA TYR A 53 0.30 -28.21 6.87
C TYR A 53 -0.82 -27.16 6.94
N ASP A 54 -1.81 -27.32 7.82
CA ASP A 54 -2.85 -26.31 8.04
C ASP A 54 -2.29 -24.97 8.56
N GLU A 55 -1.26 -25.03 9.42
CA GLU A 55 -0.52 -23.84 9.85
C GLU A 55 0.19 -23.18 8.67
N PHE A 56 0.91 -23.95 7.86
CA PHE A 56 1.55 -23.46 6.64
C PHE A 56 0.55 -22.82 5.66
N LEU A 57 -0.63 -23.40 5.46
CA LEU A 57 -1.66 -22.78 4.62
C LEU A 57 -2.17 -21.45 5.19
N SER A 58 -2.17 -21.31 6.53
CA SER A 58 -2.48 -20.03 7.20
C SER A 58 -1.36 -18.99 6.98
N GLU A 59 -0.09 -19.42 7.03
CA GLU A 59 1.08 -18.59 6.68
C GLU A 59 0.99 -18.10 5.22
N LEU A 60 0.66 -19.01 4.29
CA LEU A 60 0.49 -18.71 2.88
C LEU A 60 -0.67 -17.75 2.64
N LYS A 61 -1.82 -17.95 3.31
CA LYS A 61 -2.95 -17.03 3.20
C LYS A 61 -2.60 -15.61 3.67
N ALA A 62 -1.89 -15.47 4.79
CA ALA A 62 -1.39 -14.17 5.26
C ALA A 62 -0.47 -13.51 4.22
N THR A 63 0.45 -14.29 3.64
CA THR A 63 1.37 -13.85 2.58
C THR A 63 0.61 -13.29 1.38
N LEU A 64 -0.47 -13.96 0.95
CA LEU A 64 -1.29 -13.53 -0.18
C LEU A 64 -2.07 -12.24 0.12
N VAL A 65 -2.61 -12.09 1.33
CA VAL A 65 -3.25 -10.84 1.78
C VAL A 65 -2.27 -9.66 1.70
N LEU A 66 -1.06 -9.84 2.22
CA LEU A 66 0.00 -8.83 2.20
C LEU A 66 0.48 -8.55 0.77
N THR A 67 0.55 -9.58 -0.08
CA THR A 67 0.93 -9.45 -1.49
C THR A 67 -0.08 -8.60 -2.26
N ASP A 68 -1.38 -8.82 -2.09
CA ASP A 68 -2.41 -8.00 -2.72
C ASP A 68 -2.37 -6.56 -2.21
N TRP A 69 -2.15 -6.38 -0.90
CA TRP A 69 -2.01 -5.08 -0.26
C TRP A 69 -0.86 -4.25 -0.87
N VAL A 70 0.34 -4.81 -1.00
CA VAL A 70 1.50 -4.12 -1.61
C VAL A 70 1.43 -4.03 -3.14
N ASN A 71 0.42 -4.66 -3.76
CA ASN A 71 0.10 -4.55 -5.17
C ASN A 71 -1.08 -3.61 -5.45
N GLU A 72 -1.49 -2.83 -4.45
CA GLU A 72 -2.53 -1.78 -4.53
C GLU A 72 -3.94 -2.28 -4.85
N PHE A 73 -4.25 -3.51 -4.46
CA PHE A 73 -5.65 -3.93 -4.38
C PHE A 73 -6.37 -3.06 -3.35
N THR A 74 -7.63 -2.71 -3.63
CA THR A 74 -8.45 -1.97 -2.66
C THR A 74 -8.71 -2.84 -1.44
N GLU A 75 -9.02 -2.20 -0.30
CA GLU A 75 -9.37 -2.95 0.91
C GLU A 75 -10.55 -3.89 0.64
N ASP A 76 -11.63 -3.38 0.04
CA ASP A 76 -12.80 -4.19 -0.33
C ASP A 76 -12.43 -5.41 -1.18
N GLN A 77 -11.58 -5.24 -2.20
CA GLN A 77 -11.11 -6.35 -3.04
C GLN A 77 -10.39 -7.42 -2.20
N ILE A 78 -9.52 -7.01 -1.27
CA ILE A 78 -8.77 -7.94 -0.41
C ILE A 78 -9.72 -8.66 0.55
N LEU A 79 -10.61 -7.92 1.22
CA LEU A 79 -11.59 -8.47 2.16
C LEU A 79 -12.51 -9.50 1.48
N GLU A 80 -13.00 -9.18 0.29
CA GLU A 80 -13.88 -10.05 -0.48
C GLU A 80 -13.18 -11.30 -1.02
N THR A 81 -11.97 -11.14 -1.57
CA THR A 81 -11.24 -12.24 -2.24
C THR A 81 -10.53 -13.15 -1.24
N ARG A 82 -9.92 -12.59 -0.19
CA ARG A 82 -9.16 -13.33 0.83
C ARG A 82 -9.99 -13.69 2.06
N LYS A 83 -11.24 -13.23 2.13
CA LYS A 83 -12.17 -13.59 3.20
C LYS A 83 -11.61 -13.28 4.60
N VAL A 84 -10.99 -12.12 4.73
CA VAL A 84 -10.45 -11.57 5.98
C VAL A 84 -11.26 -10.35 6.41
N GLU A 85 -11.22 -10.01 7.69
CA GLU A 85 -11.93 -8.84 8.23
C GLU A 85 -11.05 -7.57 8.18
N PRO A 86 -11.62 -6.36 8.16
CA PRO A 86 -10.87 -5.10 8.11
C PRO A 86 -9.84 -4.97 9.23
N GLY A 87 -10.20 -5.38 10.45
CA GLY A 87 -9.30 -5.36 11.60
C GLY A 87 -8.13 -6.32 11.47
N ASP A 88 -8.35 -7.48 10.84
CA ASP A 88 -7.30 -8.47 10.60
C ASP A 88 -6.28 -7.94 9.59
N LEU A 89 -6.76 -7.33 8.49
CA LEU A 89 -5.90 -6.70 7.49
C LEU A 89 -5.01 -5.62 8.12
N LEU A 90 -5.60 -4.71 8.89
CA LEU A 90 -4.84 -3.63 9.54
C LEU A 90 -3.75 -4.19 10.47
N ARG A 91 -4.10 -5.18 11.29
CA ARG A 91 -3.16 -5.82 12.23
C ARG A 91 -2.06 -6.58 11.50
N LEU A 92 -2.38 -7.29 10.42
CA LEU A 92 -1.40 -7.96 9.57
C LEU A 92 -0.41 -6.97 8.97
N VAL A 93 -0.89 -5.85 8.43
CA VAL A 93 -0.03 -4.81 7.84
C VAL A 93 0.90 -4.22 8.90
N GLN A 94 0.37 -3.81 10.05
CA GLN A 94 1.17 -3.23 11.14
C GLN A 94 2.18 -4.22 11.72
N GLY A 95 1.76 -5.47 11.96
CA GLY A 95 2.65 -6.53 12.44
C GLY A 95 3.76 -6.84 11.45
N THR A 96 3.42 -6.91 10.15
CA THR A 96 4.41 -7.15 9.09
C THR A 96 5.40 -5.99 8.97
N GLU A 97 4.96 -4.73 9.03
CA GLU A 97 5.85 -3.58 9.00
C GLU A 97 6.90 -3.66 10.12
N TRP A 98 6.46 -3.95 11.34
CA TRP A 98 7.34 -4.11 12.50
C TRP A 98 8.30 -5.30 12.36
N LEU A 99 7.80 -6.45 11.90
CA LEU A 99 8.62 -7.66 11.74
C LEU A 99 9.61 -7.56 10.59
N VAL A 100 9.28 -6.86 9.49
CA VAL A 100 10.25 -6.54 8.43
C VAL A 100 11.36 -5.65 8.97
N PHE A 101 11.04 -4.65 9.80
CA PHE A 101 12.05 -3.84 10.48
C PHE A 101 12.93 -4.68 11.41
N ALA A 102 12.35 -5.56 12.22
CA ALA A 102 13.11 -6.46 13.09
C ALA A 102 14.04 -7.39 12.28
N ALA A 103 13.54 -7.97 11.18
CA ALA A 103 14.33 -8.79 10.27
C ALA A 103 15.48 -8.02 9.61
N GLN A 104 15.25 -6.75 9.26
CA GLN A 104 16.29 -5.86 8.72
C GLN A 104 17.41 -5.61 9.74
N GLU A 105 17.09 -5.38 11.00
CA GLU A 105 18.08 -5.17 12.06
C GLU A 105 18.85 -6.45 12.39
N LEU A 106 18.19 -7.62 12.35
CA LEU A 106 18.90 -8.91 12.41
C LEU A 106 19.82 -9.11 11.20
N GLY A 107 19.34 -8.79 9.99
CA GLY A 107 20.16 -8.82 8.77
C GLY A 107 21.41 -7.93 8.90
N ARG A 108 21.27 -6.74 9.50
CA ARG A 108 22.39 -5.84 9.79
C ARG A 108 23.37 -6.46 10.79
N LEU A 109 22.87 -7.05 11.87
CA LEU A 109 23.67 -7.69 12.91
C LEU A 109 24.48 -8.87 12.36
N PHE A 110 23.87 -9.69 11.51
CA PHE A 110 24.51 -10.87 10.90
C PHE A 110 25.28 -10.56 9.60
N GLY A 111 25.30 -9.31 9.14
CA GLY A 111 26.11 -8.88 8.00
C GLY A 111 25.47 -9.07 6.62
N HIS A 112 24.17 -9.37 6.53
CA HIS A 112 23.40 -9.49 5.29
C HIS A 112 23.05 -8.13 4.69
N LYS A 113 24.07 -7.38 4.27
CA LYS A 113 23.93 -6.01 3.75
C LYS A 113 23.13 -5.95 2.44
N ASP A 114 23.18 -7.03 1.66
CA ASP A 114 22.43 -7.22 0.41
C ASP A 114 20.91 -7.19 0.62
N LEU A 115 20.43 -7.59 1.80
CA LEU A 115 19.00 -7.63 2.12
C LEU A 115 18.45 -6.32 2.68
N LEU A 116 19.31 -5.40 3.14
CA LEU A 116 18.86 -4.19 3.86
C LEU A 116 18.02 -3.25 3.01
N ALA A 117 18.45 -2.99 1.77
CA ALA A 117 17.73 -2.10 0.85
C ALA A 117 16.41 -2.72 0.34
N PRO A 118 16.38 -4.01 -0.09
CA PRO A 118 15.12 -4.70 -0.38
C PRO A 118 14.14 -4.72 0.79
N MET A 119 14.61 -4.95 2.02
CA MET A 119 13.76 -4.95 3.22
C MET A 119 13.22 -3.56 3.54
N GLU A 120 14.02 -2.50 3.41
CA GLU A 120 13.52 -1.12 3.59
C GLU A 120 12.44 -0.78 2.57
N MET A 121 12.66 -1.18 1.32
CA MET A 121 11.68 -0.97 0.25
C MET A 121 10.39 -1.74 0.53
N LEU A 122 10.48 -3.00 0.93
CA LEU A 122 9.31 -3.81 1.30
C LEU A 122 8.58 -3.21 2.50
N ARG A 123 9.30 -2.74 3.53
CA ARG A 123 8.73 -2.11 4.72
C ARG A 123 7.87 -0.90 4.36
N VAL A 124 8.39 0.03 3.54
CA VAL A 124 7.62 1.20 3.09
C VAL A 124 6.39 0.78 2.29
N ARG A 125 6.53 -0.22 1.41
CA ARG A 125 5.43 -0.74 0.62
C ARG A 125 4.35 -1.41 1.45
N VAL A 126 4.72 -2.17 2.48
CA VAL A 126 3.79 -2.75 3.46
C VAL A 126 3.11 -1.62 4.25
N ALA A 127 3.85 -0.66 4.78
CA ALA A 127 3.28 0.44 5.57
C ALA A 127 2.25 1.27 4.79
N LYS A 128 2.46 1.45 3.48
CA LYS A 128 1.65 2.33 2.62
C LYS A 128 0.71 1.59 1.66
N GLY A 129 0.86 0.28 1.51
CA GLY A 129 0.09 -0.55 0.57
C GLY A 129 0.36 -0.23 -0.89
N VAL A 130 1.61 0.09 -1.25
CA VAL A 130 1.94 0.56 -2.60
C VAL A 130 2.92 -0.33 -3.33
N LYS A 131 2.89 -0.26 -4.67
CA LYS A 131 3.92 -0.82 -5.52
C LYS A 131 5.21 -0.01 -5.43
N GLN A 132 6.29 -0.61 -5.90
CA GLN A 132 7.64 -0.06 -5.80
C GLN A 132 7.78 1.32 -6.44
N GLU A 133 7.11 1.57 -7.56
CA GLU A 133 7.21 2.86 -8.26
C GLU A 133 6.64 4.04 -7.47
N LEU A 134 5.77 3.80 -6.49
CA LEU A 134 5.15 4.86 -5.69
C LEU A 134 5.90 5.17 -4.40
N VAL A 135 6.91 4.38 -4.03
CA VAL A 135 7.63 4.49 -2.75
C VAL A 135 8.17 5.90 -2.50
N LYS A 136 8.67 6.58 -3.55
CA LYS A 136 9.17 7.96 -3.44
C LYS A 136 8.04 8.98 -3.22
N LEU A 137 6.88 8.75 -3.81
CA LEU A 137 5.74 9.67 -3.76
C LEU A 137 4.99 9.60 -2.42
N VAL A 138 4.84 8.40 -1.85
CA VAL A 138 4.20 8.22 -0.52
C VAL A 138 5.03 8.75 0.65
N GLY A 139 6.28 9.18 0.40
CA GLY A 139 7.09 9.91 1.37
C GLY A 139 6.60 11.34 1.60
N LEU A 140 5.79 11.89 0.70
CA LEU A 140 5.21 13.23 0.82
C LEU A 140 4.06 13.23 1.82
N GLU A 141 4.06 14.20 2.72
CA GLU A 141 3.02 14.33 3.75
C GLU A 141 1.64 14.54 3.10
N GLY A 142 0.65 13.77 3.56
CA GLY A 142 -0.69 13.81 3.00
C GLY A 142 -0.85 13.07 1.67
N VAL A 143 0.20 12.41 1.16
CA VAL A 143 0.13 11.53 -0.01
C VAL A 143 0.03 10.07 0.46
N GLY A 144 -1.21 9.55 0.51
CA GLY A 144 -1.47 8.13 0.68
C GLY A 144 -1.45 7.36 -0.65
N ARG A 145 -1.77 6.07 -0.62
CA ARG A 145 -1.82 5.16 -1.79
C ARG A 145 -2.57 5.72 -2.99
N VAL A 146 -3.82 6.15 -2.78
CA VAL A 146 -4.68 6.65 -3.87
C VAL A 146 -4.08 7.91 -4.52
N ARG A 147 -3.63 8.87 -3.70
CA ARG A 147 -3.03 10.12 -4.19
C ARG A 147 -1.69 9.90 -4.89
N ALA A 148 -0.85 9.01 -4.36
CA ALA A 148 0.40 8.62 -5.01
C ALA A 148 0.15 8.00 -6.39
N ARG A 149 -0.88 7.14 -6.51
CA ARG A 149 -1.26 6.55 -7.79
C ARG A 149 -1.79 7.61 -8.77
N MET A 150 -2.57 8.59 -8.31
CA MET A 150 -3.03 9.70 -9.15
C MET A 150 -1.86 10.56 -9.65
N LEU A 151 -0.92 10.94 -8.77
CA LEU A 151 0.30 11.65 -9.15
C LEU A 151 1.08 10.88 -10.24
N TYR A 152 1.31 9.59 -10.01
CA TYR A 152 2.06 8.74 -10.93
C TYR A 152 1.38 8.61 -12.30
N ASN A 153 0.06 8.42 -12.31
CA ASN A 153 -0.73 8.32 -13.53
C ASN A 153 -0.79 9.64 -14.30
N SER A 154 -0.70 10.78 -13.62
CA SER A 154 -0.55 12.11 -14.22
C SER A 154 0.88 12.40 -14.71
N GLY A 155 1.78 11.41 -14.68
CA GLY A 155 3.14 11.52 -15.18
C GLY A 155 4.16 12.03 -14.17
N LEU A 156 3.76 12.24 -12.90
CA LEU A 156 4.65 12.69 -11.82
C LEU A 156 5.19 11.47 -11.08
N LYS A 157 6.32 10.97 -11.56
CA LYS A 157 6.95 9.73 -11.08
C LYS A 157 8.08 10.00 -10.09
N SER A 158 8.59 11.23 -10.05
CA SER A 158 9.69 11.65 -9.21
C SER A 158 9.36 12.92 -8.42
N ILE A 159 10.16 13.20 -7.39
CA ILE A 159 10.06 14.46 -6.63
C ILE A 159 10.45 15.66 -7.51
N ASP A 160 11.38 15.46 -8.45
CA ASP A 160 11.78 16.49 -9.41
C ASP A 160 10.63 16.84 -10.37
N ASP A 161 9.86 15.85 -10.82
CA ASP A 161 8.69 16.09 -11.67
C ASP A 161 7.66 17.00 -10.97
N ILE A 162 7.48 16.80 -9.66
CA ILE A 162 6.58 17.61 -8.83
C ILE A 162 7.13 19.03 -8.67
N LYS A 163 8.45 19.16 -8.50
CA LYS A 163 9.13 20.44 -8.34
C LYS A 163 8.99 21.33 -9.58
N GLU A 164 9.07 20.74 -10.77
CA GLU A 164 8.98 21.44 -12.05
C GLU A 164 7.56 21.85 -12.41
N LYS A 165 6.55 21.10 -11.97
CA LYS A 165 5.14 21.42 -12.25
C LYS A 165 4.66 22.70 -11.57
N SER A 166 3.82 23.46 -12.28
CA SER A 166 3.17 24.64 -11.72
C SER A 166 2.11 24.25 -10.67
N LEU A 167 1.76 25.18 -9.77
CA LEU A 167 0.79 24.85 -8.72
C LEU A 167 -0.62 24.57 -9.28
N THR A 168 -0.97 25.23 -10.37
CA THR A 168 -2.25 25.03 -11.06
C THR A 168 -2.31 23.63 -11.69
N GLU A 169 -1.22 23.15 -12.28
CA GLU A 169 -1.15 21.78 -12.80
C GLU A 169 -1.29 20.73 -11.69
N LEU A 170 -0.63 20.93 -10.55
CA LEU A 170 -0.78 20.01 -9.41
C LEU A 170 -2.21 19.98 -8.86
N THR A 171 -2.89 21.12 -8.84
CA THR A 171 -4.29 21.23 -8.38
C THR A 171 -5.28 20.61 -9.36
N SER A 172 -4.92 20.50 -10.64
CA SER A 172 -5.76 19.85 -11.65
C SER A 172 -5.82 18.33 -11.52
N ILE A 173 -4.90 17.73 -10.76
CA ILE A 173 -4.86 16.29 -10.55
C ILE A 173 -6.02 15.88 -9.63
N PRO A 174 -6.83 14.88 -10.00
CA PRO A 174 -7.90 14.38 -9.15
C PRO A 174 -7.38 14.04 -7.75
N THR A 175 -8.17 14.37 -6.72
CA THR A 175 -7.85 14.16 -5.29
C THR A 175 -6.79 15.10 -4.68
N ILE A 176 -6.19 16.01 -5.46
CA ILE A 176 -5.19 16.97 -5.00
C ILE A 176 -5.78 18.38 -4.97
N GLY A 177 -6.16 18.84 -3.77
CA GLY A 177 -6.63 20.21 -3.58
C GLY A 177 -5.48 21.24 -3.47
N PRO A 178 -5.78 22.55 -3.57
CA PRO A 178 -4.77 23.62 -3.53
C PRO A 178 -3.85 23.57 -2.31
N SER A 179 -4.40 23.32 -1.12
CA SER A 179 -3.62 23.23 0.12
C SER A 179 -2.68 22.02 0.15
N LEU A 180 -3.06 20.92 -0.48
CA LEU A 180 -2.20 19.74 -0.59
C LEU A 180 -1.16 19.93 -1.69
N ALA A 181 -1.55 20.47 -2.85
CA ALA A 181 -0.63 20.82 -3.94
C ALA A 181 0.49 21.75 -3.44
N LYS A 182 0.13 22.75 -2.63
CA LYS A 182 1.09 23.65 -1.99
C LYS A 182 2.09 22.89 -1.11
N ARG A 183 1.60 22.09 -0.15
CA ARG A 183 2.45 21.33 0.77
C ARG A 183 3.37 20.35 0.03
N ILE A 184 2.85 19.62 -0.95
CA ILE A 184 3.62 18.68 -1.76
C ILE A 184 4.73 19.42 -2.52
N LYS A 185 4.43 20.57 -3.13
CA LYS A 185 5.41 21.37 -3.87
C LYS A 185 6.49 21.97 -2.95
N GLU A 186 6.12 22.43 -1.75
CA GLU A 186 7.07 22.90 -0.73
C GLU A 186 8.02 21.79 -0.29
N GLN A 187 7.51 20.58 -0.03
CA GLN A 187 8.32 19.42 0.33
C GLN A 187 9.25 18.95 -0.80
N ALA A 188 8.82 19.11 -2.06
CA ALA A 188 9.66 18.86 -3.23
C ALA A 188 10.74 19.94 -3.45
N GLY A 189 10.76 21.01 -2.64
CA GLY A 189 11.68 22.15 -2.79
C GLY A 189 11.34 23.03 -3.99
N GLY A 190 10.09 23.03 -4.44
CA GLY A 190 9.58 23.88 -5.51
C GLY A 190 9.28 25.30 -5.03
N LEU A 191 9.51 26.28 -5.90
CA LEU A 191 9.13 27.68 -5.63
C LEU A 191 7.65 27.88 -6.00
N ILE A 192 6.90 28.50 -5.09
CA ILE A 192 5.51 28.87 -5.32
C ILE A 192 5.45 30.39 -5.52
N LYS A 193 4.98 30.82 -6.68
CA LYS A 193 4.72 32.23 -6.92
C LYS A 193 3.39 32.65 -6.29
N ALA A 194 3.32 33.87 -5.75
CA ALA A 194 2.14 34.35 -5.03
C ALA A 194 0.89 34.43 -5.92
N ASP A 195 1.05 34.76 -7.19
CA ASP A 195 0.00 34.80 -8.22
C ASP A 195 -0.54 33.41 -8.57
N GLU A 196 0.30 32.37 -8.57
CA GLU A 196 -0.16 30.98 -8.75
C GLU A 196 -0.99 30.50 -7.56
N TRP A 197 -0.64 30.93 -6.34
CA TRP A 197 -1.38 30.58 -5.13
C TRP A 197 -2.77 31.20 -5.07
N GLU A 198 -2.89 32.47 -5.43
CA GLU A 198 -4.20 33.14 -5.47
C GLU A 198 -5.11 32.55 -6.55
N LYS A 199 -4.57 32.20 -7.73
CA LYS A 199 -5.33 31.50 -8.78
C LYS A 199 -5.81 30.12 -8.31
N ALA A 200 -4.94 29.34 -7.67
CA ALA A 200 -5.30 28.01 -7.18
C ALA A 200 -6.38 28.06 -6.08
N LYS A 201 -6.39 29.11 -5.25
CA LYS A 201 -7.49 29.35 -4.29
C LYS A 201 -8.79 29.74 -5.00
N SER A 202 -8.74 30.67 -5.95
CA SER A 202 -9.93 31.21 -6.60
C SER A 202 -10.69 30.16 -7.41
N THR A 203 -9.99 29.22 -8.06
CA THR A 203 -10.61 28.12 -8.82
C THR A 203 -11.43 27.20 -7.90
N LYS A 204 -10.95 26.95 -6.68
CA LYS A 204 -11.66 26.07 -5.73
C LYS A 204 -12.94 26.71 -5.17
N SER A 205 -12.93 28.03 -4.97
CA SER A 205 -14.15 28.77 -4.57
C SER A 205 -15.21 28.77 -5.66
N THR A 206 -14.81 28.87 -6.93
CA THR A 206 -15.77 28.85 -8.06
C THR A 206 -16.38 27.46 -8.27
N ASP A 207 -15.59 26.39 -8.17
CA ASP A 207 -16.10 25.02 -8.30
C ASP A 207 -17.06 24.64 -7.14
N ALA A 208 -16.77 25.11 -5.92
CA ALA A 208 -17.64 24.90 -4.75
C ALA A 208 -18.95 25.70 -4.85
N GLU A 209 -18.88 26.96 -5.30
CA GLU A 209 -20.07 27.78 -5.57
C GLU A 209 -20.94 27.17 -6.67
N GLN A 210 -20.34 26.65 -7.75
CA GLN A 210 -21.08 25.99 -8.84
C GLN A 210 -21.74 24.67 -8.40
N GLN A 211 -21.06 23.85 -7.60
CA GLN A 211 -21.68 22.63 -7.05
C GLN A 211 -22.83 22.94 -6.09
N GLN A 212 -22.73 24.03 -5.32
CA GLN A 212 -23.78 24.43 -4.39
C GLN A 212 -25.01 24.98 -5.11
N VAL A 213 -24.82 25.79 -6.18
CA VAL A 213 -25.92 26.31 -7.02
C VAL A 213 -26.68 25.17 -7.72
N VAL A 214 -25.96 24.16 -8.24
CA VAL A 214 -26.61 23.02 -8.91
C VAL A 214 -27.43 22.16 -7.93
N LEU A 215 -27.02 22.06 -6.66
CA LEU A 215 -27.79 21.35 -5.64
C LEU A 215 -29.07 22.10 -5.25
N THR A 216 -28.99 23.43 -5.11
CA THR A 216 -30.16 24.25 -4.76
C THR A 216 -31.19 24.30 -5.88
N ASP A 217 -30.75 24.31 -7.14
CA ASP A 217 -31.65 24.29 -8.30
C ASP A 217 -32.43 22.96 -8.43
N TYR A 218 -31.95 21.86 -7.83
CA TYR A 218 -32.66 20.59 -7.78
C TYR A 218 -33.72 20.55 -6.67
N GLU A 219 -33.48 21.21 -5.54
CA GLU A 219 -34.44 21.26 -4.40
C GLU A 219 -35.65 22.16 -4.69
N ASP A 220 -35.54 23.12 -5.61
CA ASP A 220 -36.62 24.04 -6.00
C ASP A 220 -37.55 23.50 -7.11
N THR A 221 -37.39 22.23 -7.53
CA THR A 221 -38.17 21.60 -8.62
C THR A 221 -39.13 20.47 -8.21
N GLU A 222 -39.34 20.26 -6.90
CA GLU A 222 -40.41 19.40 -6.35
C GLU A 222 -41.57 20.20 -5.73
#